data_AF-A0A8C5RAF8-F1
#
_entry.id   AF-A0A8C5RAF8-F1
#
_cell.length_a   1.000
_cell.length_b   1.000
_cell.length_c   1.000
_cell.angle_alpha   90.00
_cell.angle_beta   90.00
_cell.angle_gamma   90.00
#
_symmetry.space_group_name_H-M   'P 1'
#
loop_
_entity.id
_entity.type
_entity.pdbx_description
1 polymer ?
#
loop_
_entity_poly.entity_id
_entity_poly.type
_entity_poly.pdbx_seq_one_letter_code
_entity_poly.pdbx_strand_id
1 'polypeptide(L)'
;MKFLLSVICVLSVSFGVGYCLQCVKCDNQDGDSCSGSLETCDGSVTRCLSLLVVAEMDGKTISQITKSCAVDSKMCSTTANMTFGSMELYIVPHCCEEDKCNKENVKLPAKDQKENGVECPSCMTIGDKECVPTNNKCTGAQTKCLSYNGEVYAYGKCTDFN
;
A
#
# COMPACT_ATOMS: atom_id res chain seq x y z
N MET A 1 68.52 24.84 -10.89
CA MET A 1 68.97 23.64 -10.15
C MET A 1 68.28 23.62 -8.80
N LYS A 2 67.76 22.44 -8.42
CA LYS A 2 67.21 22.03 -7.10
C LYS A 2 65.70 22.24 -6.93
N PHE A 3 64.87 21.23 -7.30
CA PHE A 3 64.46 20.02 -6.51
C PHE A 3 63.53 20.42 -5.35
N LEU A 4 62.35 19.85 -5.02
CA LEU A 4 61.38 18.87 -5.54
C LEU A 4 60.28 18.78 -4.43
N LEU A 5 59.08 18.24 -4.73
CA LEU A 5 58.03 17.68 -3.82
C LEU A 5 56.92 18.65 -3.35
N SER A 6 55.67 18.55 -3.82
CA SER A 6 54.64 17.49 -3.63
C SER A 6 53.74 17.73 -2.42
N VAL A 7 52.54 18.32 -2.64
CA VAL A 7 51.29 18.08 -1.86
C VAL A 7 50.10 18.39 -2.79
N ILE A 8 49.78 17.53 -3.76
CA ILE A 8 48.69 16.54 -3.74
C ILE A 8 47.42 16.99 -3.00
N CYS A 9 46.37 17.20 -3.80
CA CYS A 9 44.95 17.05 -3.56
C CYS A 9 44.47 16.95 -2.10
N VAL A 10 43.85 18.01 -1.61
CA VAL A 10 42.73 17.87 -0.67
C VAL A 10 41.46 18.19 -1.44
N LEU A 11 41.05 17.25 -2.31
CA LEU A 11 39.63 17.10 -2.60
C LEU A 11 39.03 16.55 -1.32
N SER A 12 38.45 17.41 -0.50
CA SER A 12 37.60 17.02 0.60
C SER A 12 36.44 16.22 0.01
N VAL A 13 36.57 14.89 0.03
CA VAL A 13 35.45 13.99 -0.19
C VAL A 13 34.46 14.31 0.91
N SER A 14 33.40 15.03 0.56
CA SER A 14 32.20 15.10 1.36
C SER A 14 31.59 13.70 1.34
N PHE A 15 32.04 12.84 2.26
CA PHE A 15 31.26 11.70 2.67
C PHE A 15 30.03 12.29 3.36
N GLY A 16 28.98 12.55 2.57
CA GLY A 16 27.65 12.63 3.12
C GLY A 16 27.49 11.35 3.94
N VAL A 17 27.37 11.49 5.26
CA VAL A 17 26.91 10.40 6.10
C VAL A 17 25.61 9.96 5.44
N GLY A 18 25.62 8.77 4.84
CA GLY A 18 24.42 8.21 4.24
C GLY A 18 23.45 7.93 5.38
N TYR A 19 22.65 8.93 5.74
CA TYR A 19 21.60 8.76 6.73
C TYR A 19 20.60 7.79 6.10
N CYS A 20 20.60 6.56 6.59
CA CYS A 20 19.58 5.59 6.21
C CYS A 20 18.24 6.04 6.80
N LEU A 21 17.23 6.12 5.95
CA LEU A 21 15.88 6.51 6.31
C LEU A 21 15.34 5.65 7.46
N GLN A 22 14.71 6.26 8.45
CA GLN A 22 14.02 5.57 9.54
C GLN A 22 12.51 5.61 9.34
N CYS A 23 11.85 4.45 9.34
CA CYS A 23 10.40 4.36 9.18
C CYS A 23 9.75 3.69 10.40
N VAL A 24 8.48 4.01 10.67
CA VAL A 24 7.68 3.23 11.62
C VAL A 24 7.35 1.88 10.99
N LYS A 25 7.54 0.81 11.76
CA LYS A 25 7.20 -0.57 11.41
C LYS A 25 6.10 -1.08 12.31
N CYS A 26 4.96 -1.46 11.74
CA CYS A 26 3.91 -2.21 12.43
C CYS A 26 3.02 -2.95 11.45
N ASP A 27 2.29 -3.91 11.97
CA ASP A 27 1.32 -4.68 11.20
C ASP A 27 0.12 -4.96 12.10
N ASN A 28 -1.08 -4.63 11.61
CA ASN A 28 -2.34 -4.96 12.26
C ASN A 28 -3.28 -5.54 11.20
N GLN A 29 -3.57 -6.84 11.32
CA GLN A 29 -4.41 -7.60 10.39
C GLN A 29 -5.92 -7.50 10.72
N ASP A 30 -6.28 -6.83 11.81
CA ASP A 30 -7.65 -6.68 12.30
C ASP A 30 -7.87 -5.24 12.81
N GLY A 31 -7.60 -4.27 11.95
CA GLY A 31 -7.79 -2.85 12.26
C GLY A 31 -7.15 -1.90 11.25
N ASP A 32 -7.56 -0.64 11.32
CA ASP A 32 -7.15 0.45 10.43
C ASP A 32 -5.98 1.29 10.99
N SER A 33 -5.52 0.95 12.19
CA SER A 33 -4.51 1.70 12.92
C SER A 33 -3.47 0.78 13.54
N CYS A 34 -2.22 1.23 13.49
CA CYS A 34 -1.13 0.58 14.20
C CYS A 34 -0.06 1.60 14.61
N SER A 35 0.59 1.31 15.73
CA SER A 35 1.78 1.99 16.22
C SER A 35 2.85 0.94 16.45
N GLY A 36 4.12 1.26 16.18
CA GLY A 36 5.20 0.30 16.33
C GLY A 36 6.57 0.93 16.44
N SER A 37 7.59 0.09 16.39
CA SER A 37 8.98 0.51 16.53
C SER A 37 9.49 1.18 15.26
N LEU A 38 10.62 1.87 15.39
CA LEU A 38 11.36 2.37 14.24
C LEU A 38 12.21 1.24 13.65
N GLU A 39 12.25 1.14 12.33
CA GLU A 39 13.21 0.36 11.59
C GLU A 39 14.09 1.28 10.73
N THR A 40 15.36 0.94 10.61
CA THR A 40 16.28 1.60 9.67
C THR A 40 16.18 0.89 8.33
N CYS A 41 15.88 1.62 7.27
CA CYS A 41 15.75 1.06 5.94
C CYS A 41 17.11 0.70 5.33
N ASP A 42 17.09 -0.24 4.39
CA ASP A 42 18.24 -0.50 3.53
C ASP A 42 18.63 0.77 2.76
N GLY A 43 19.92 0.96 2.47
CA GLY A 43 20.43 2.18 1.83
C GLY A 43 19.87 2.44 0.44
N SER A 44 19.28 1.44 -0.23
CA SER A 44 18.57 1.59 -1.50
C SER A 44 17.13 2.10 -1.36
N VAL A 45 16.54 2.01 -0.17
CA VAL A 45 15.14 2.39 0.08
C VAL A 45 15.07 3.85 0.51
N THR A 46 14.27 4.62 -0.23
CA THR A 46 14.15 6.07 -0.06
C THR A 46 12.79 6.53 0.45
N ARG A 47 11.87 5.62 0.74
CA ARG A 47 10.51 5.96 1.21
C ARG A 47 10.06 5.06 2.35
N CYS A 48 9.28 5.64 3.25
CA CYS A 48 8.41 4.90 4.15
C CYS A 48 7.08 4.59 3.46
N LEU A 49 6.43 3.51 3.87
CA LEU A 49 5.11 3.08 3.44
C LEU A 49 4.18 2.98 4.65
N SER A 50 2.94 3.44 4.45
CA SER A 50 1.76 3.01 5.18
C SER A 50 0.76 2.46 4.17
N LEU A 51 0.32 1.23 4.34
CA LEU A 51 -0.64 0.55 3.47
C LEU A 51 -1.87 0.20 4.27
N LEU A 52 -3.00 0.85 3.98
CA LEU A 52 -4.30 0.50 4.52
C LEU A 52 -5.09 -0.29 3.45
N VAL A 53 -5.58 -1.47 3.82
CA VAL A 53 -6.48 -2.28 3.01
C VAL A 53 -7.83 -2.33 3.72
N VAL A 54 -8.92 -2.03 3.02
CA VAL A 54 -10.28 -2.08 3.55
C VAL A 54 -11.15 -2.88 2.60
N ALA A 55 -11.79 -3.92 3.12
CA ALA A 55 -12.79 -4.70 2.42
C ALA A 55 -14.15 -4.50 3.09
N GLU A 56 -15.16 -4.21 2.29
CA GLU A 56 -16.54 -4.09 2.75
C GLU A 56 -17.42 -5.07 2.01
N MET A 57 -18.20 -5.86 2.75
CA MET A 57 -19.10 -6.87 2.21
C MET A 57 -20.26 -7.08 3.18
N ASP A 58 -21.50 -6.99 2.68
CA ASP A 58 -22.73 -7.25 3.45
C ASP A 58 -22.81 -6.48 4.79
N GLY A 59 -22.37 -5.22 4.79
CA GLY A 59 -22.34 -4.36 5.97
C GLY A 59 -21.26 -4.68 6.99
N LYS A 60 -20.40 -5.67 6.71
CA LYS A 60 -19.18 -5.95 7.48
C LYS A 60 -18.00 -5.22 6.84
N THR A 61 -17.16 -4.63 7.68
CA THR A 61 -15.90 -4.00 7.26
C THR A 61 -14.76 -4.74 7.91
N ILE A 62 -13.77 -5.12 7.10
CA ILE A 62 -12.49 -5.65 7.56
C ILE A 62 -11.41 -4.71 7.07
N SER A 63 -10.47 -4.42 7.96
CA SER A 63 -9.37 -3.51 7.67
C SER A 63 -8.06 -4.08 8.15
N GLN A 64 -7.01 -3.76 7.41
CA GLN A 64 -5.65 -4.16 7.71
C GLN A 64 -4.74 -2.96 7.45
N ILE A 65 -3.77 -2.71 8.34
CA ILE A 65 -2.76 -1.68 8.13
C ILE A 65 -1.37 -2.23 8.37
N THR A 66 -0.47 -1.91 7.44
CA THR A 66 0.95 -2.22 7.54
C THR A 66 1.76 -0.94 7.37
N LYS A 67 2.76 -0.74 8.21
CA LYS A 67 3.76 0.32 8.09
C LYS A 67 5.15 -0.32 7.96
N SER A 68 5.95 0.16 7.03
CA SER A 68 7.31 -0.36 6.80
C SER A 68 8.17 0.59 5.96
N CYS A 69 9.42 0.22 5.74
CA CYS A 69 10.20 0.69 4.59
C CYS A 69 9.54 0.24 3.27
N ALA A 70 9.51 1.11 2.27
CA ALA A 70 8.90 0.83 0.96
C ALA A 70 9.90 0.12 0.03
N VAL A 71 10.11 -1.18 0.23
CA VAL A 71 11.06 -1.97 -0.58
C VAL A 71 10.66 -2.02 -2.05
N ASP A 72 9.38 -2.21 -2.34
CA ASP A 72 8.84 -2.09 -3.69
C ASP A 72 8.19 -0.73 -3.89
N SER A 73 8.87 0.15 -4.62
CA SER A 73 8.35 1.49 -4.97
C SER A 73 7.00 1.46 -5.71
N LYS A 74 6.64 0.35 -6.38
CA LYS A 74 5.33 0.20 -7.02
C LYS A 74 4.19 0.18 -6.01
N MET A 75 4.46 -0.19 -4.75
CA MET A 75 3.46 -0.11 -3.67
C MET A 75 3.09 1.34 -3.34
N CYS A 76 3.92 2.31 -3.73
CA CYS A 76 3.62 3.74 -3.61
C CYS A 76 2.75 4.29 -4.74
N SER A 77 2.04 3.42 -5.47
CA SER A 77 1.11 3.80 -6.53
C SER A 77 -0.12 4.55 -6.00
N THR A 78 -1.02 4.94 -6.89
CA THR A 78 -2.31 5.55 -6.52
C THR A 78 -3.21 4.55 -5.80
N THR A 79 -4.06 5.07 -4.91
CA THR A 79 -5.18 4.32 -4.31
C THR A 79 -5.98 3.56 -5.36
N ALA A 80 -6.23 2.28 -5.09
CA ALA A 80 -7.13 1.46 -5.88
C ALA A 80 -8.46 1.27 -5.16
N ASN A 81 -9.56 1.42 -5.90
CA ASN A 81 -10.92 1.07 -5.49
C ASN A 81 -11.47 0.09 -6.53
N MET A 82 -11.95 -1.06 -6.07
CA MET A 82 -12.51 -2.12 -6.90
C MET A 82 -13.84 -2.60 -6.32
N THR A 83 -14.77 -2.98 -7.20
CA THR A 83 -16.05 -3.59 -6.81
C THR A 83 -16.18 -4.97 -7.46
N PHE A 84 -16.42 -5.99 -6.63
CA PHE A 84 -16.63 -7.38 -7.02
C PHE A 84 -17.99 -7.86 -6.48
N GLY A 85 -19.02 -7.86 -7.31
CA GLY A 85 -20.39 -8.17 -6.87
C GLY A 85 -20.82 -7.22 -5.75
N SER A 86 -21.03 -7.76 -4.55
CA SER A 86 -21.39 -7.01 -3.33
C SER A 86 -20.19 -6.54 -2.48
N MET A 87 -18.96 -6.90 -2.87
CA MET A 87 -17.74 -6.51 -2.17
C MET A 87 -17.13 -5.24 -2.76
N GLU A 88 -16.76 -4.29 -1.90
CA GLU A 88 -15.85 -3.19 -2.25
C GLU A 88 -14.48 -3.43 -1.61
N LEU A 89 -13.41 -3.22 -2.38
CA LEU A 89 -12.02 -3.34 -1.93
C LEU A 89 -11.28 -2.03 -2.17
N TYR A 90 -10.67 -1.49 -1.13
CA TYR A 90 -9.83 -0.30 -1.15
C TYR A 90 -8.41 -0.66 -0.74
N ILE A 91 -7.45 -0.22 -1.55
CA ILE A 91 -6.01 -0.34 -1.27
C ILE A 91 -5.45 1.08 -1.26
N VAL A 92 -5.09 1.57 -0.08
CA VAL A 92 -4.72 2.97 0.17
C VAL A 92 -3.26 3.03 0.63
N PRO A 93 -2.30 3.10 -0.30
CA PRO A 93 -0.91 3.33 0.04
C PRO A 93 -0.65 4.82 0.32
N HIS A 94 0.26 5.09 1.24
CA HIS A 94 0.84 6.40 1.47
C HIS A 94 2.35 6.24 1.62
N CYS A 95 3.11 6.95 0.78
CA CYS A 95 4.57 6.96 0.85
C CYS A 95 5.12 8.36 1.04
N CYS A 96 6.16 8.46 1.84
CA CYS A 96 6.82 9.71 2.20
C CYS A 96 8.34 9.47 2.40
N GLU A 97 9.16 10.52 2.29
CA GLU A 97 10.62 10.42 2.14
C GLU A 97 11.41 10.87 3.38
N GLU A 98 10.72 11.34 4.43
CA GLU A 98 11.35 11.85 5.65
C GLU A 98 11.35 10.82 6.78
N ASP A 99 12.30 10.94 7.71
CA ASP A 99 12.35 10.08 8.89
C ASP A 99 11.02 10.11 9.66
N LYS A 100 10.46 8.92 9.90
CA LYS A 100 9.26 8.68 10.71
C LYS A 100 8.01 9.37 10.14
N CYS A 101 8.02 9.76 8.88
CA CYS A 101 6.92 10.46 8.23
C CYS A 101 5.62 9.61 8.18
N ASN A 102 5.75 8.28 8.23
CA ASN A 102 4.63 7.35 8.23
C ASN A 102 4.04 7.08 9.63
N LYS A 103 4.35 7.90 10.64
CA LYS A 103 3.87 7.71 12.02
C LYS A 103 2.34 7.77 12.11
N GLU A 104 1.72 8.72 11.42
CA GLU A 104 0.27 8.86 11.43
C GLU A 104 -0.42 7.75 10.62
N ASN A 105 -1.66 7.42 10.99
CA ASN A 105 -2.44 6.44 10.25
C ASN A 105 -3.03 7.06 8.98
N VAL A 106 -3.01 6.27 7.91
CA VAL A 106 -3.70 6.60 6.66
C VAL A 106 -5.19 6.45 6.89
N LYS A 107 -5.98 7.30 6.24
CA LYS A 107 -7.45 7.24 6.30
C LYS A 107 -7.99 6.84 4.95
N LEU A 108 -9.10 6.09 4.97
CA LEU A 108 -9.87 5.83 3.77
C LEU A 108 -10.40 7.16 3.20
N PRO A 109 -10.18 7.46 1.91
CA PRO A 109 -10.77 8.64 1.29
C PRO A 109 -12.30 8.54 1.26
N ALA A 110 -12.98 9.69 1.18
CA ALA A 110 -14.43 9.71 1.03
C ALA A 110 -14.84 8.98 -0.27
N LYS A 111 -15.87 8.14 -0.16
CA LYS A 111 -16.39 7.37 -1.30
C LYS A 111 -17.13 8.30 -2.27
N ASP A 112 -16.80 8.20 -3.54
CA ASP A 112 -17.58 8.81 -4.62
C ASP A 112 -18.47 7.74 -5.26
N GLN A 113 -19.73 7.71 -4.83
CA GLN A 113 -20.73 6.74 -5.30
C GLN A 113 -21.47 7.21 -6.56
N LYS A 114 -21.05 8.32 -7.18
CA LYS A 114 -21.67 8.80 -8.41
C LYS A 114 -21.33 7.85 -9.56
N GLU A 115 -22.36 7.36 -10.24
CA GLU A 115 -22.21 6.58 -11.49
C GLU A 115 -21.37 7.38 -12.50
N ASN A 116 -20.34 6.74 -13.08
CA ASN A 116 -19.42 7.40 -14.01
C ASN A 116 -19.65 7.02 -15.48
N GLY A 117 -20.69 6.23 -15.76
CA GLY A 117 -21.07 5.79 -17.11
C GLY A 117 -20.32 4.56 -17.64
N VAL A 118 -19.36 4.02 -16.89
CA VAL A 118 -18.74 2.73 -17.21
C VAL A 118 -19.59 1.60 -16.63
N GLU A 119 -19.82 0.55 -17.42
CA GLU A 119 -20.45 -0.68 -16.96
C GLU A 119 -19.47 -1.83 -17.08
N CYS A 120 -19.36 -2.62 -16.01
CA CYS A 120 -18.51 -3.80 -15.96
C CYS A 120 -19.32 -5.02 -15.52
N PRO A 121 -19.14 -6.18 -16.18
CA PRO A 121 -19.60 -7.45 -15.63
C PRO A 121 -18.93 -7.69 -14.27
N SER A 122 -19.71 -8.04 -13.26
CA SER A 122 -19.24 -8.18 -11.89
C SER A 122 -19.93 -9.36 -11.22
N CYS A 123 -19.15 -10.19 -10.55
CA CYS A 123 -19.61 -11.22 -9.63
C CYS A 123 -18.47 -11.52 -8.64
N MET A 124 -18.81 -12.14 -7.52
CA MET A 124 -17.83 -12.65 -6.57
C MET A 124 -18.35 -13.96 -5.99
N THR A 125 -17.48 -14.97 -5.94
CA THR A 125 -17.75 -16.22 -5.25
C THR A 125 -16.53 -16.62 -4.44
N ILE A 126 -16.76 -17.33 -3.33
CA ILE A 126 -15.70 -17.92 -2.52
C ILE A 126 -15.94 -19.43 -2.52
N GLY A 127 -14.89 -20.21 -2.76
CA GLY A 127 -14.95 -21.66 -2.95
C GLY A 127 -15.43 -22.08 -4.34
N ASP A 128 -15.88 -23.32 -4.47
CA ASP A 128 -16.19 -23.95 -5.77
C ASP A 128 -17.54 -23.53 -6.38
N LYS A 129 -18.00 -22.30 -6.13
CA LYS A 129 -19.26 -21.77 -6.65
C LYS A 129 -19.05 -21.05 -7.98
N GLU A 130 -19.92 -21.32 -8.95
CA GLU A 130 -19.91 -20.62 -10.25
C GLU A 130 -20.26 -19.14 -10.09
N CYS A 131 -19.44 -18.28 -10.68
CA CYS A 131 -19.59 -16.83 -10.68
C CYS A 131 -20.36 -16.41 -11.94
N VAL A 132 -21.65 -16.12 -11.81
CA VAL A 132 -22.47 -15.62 -12.92
C VAL A 132 -22.50 -14.09 -12.88
N PRO A 133 -21.81 -13.39 -13.80
CA PRO A 133 -21.68 -11.94 -13.75
C PRO A 133 -22.97 -11.22 -14.13
N THR A 134 -23.27 -10.14 -13.42
CA THR A 134 -24.26 -9.14 -13.80
C THR A 134 -23.57 -7.83 -14.15
N ASN A 135 -24.19 -6.99 -14.99
CA ASN A 135 -23.64 -5.67 -15.26
C ASN A 135 -23.81 -4.78 -14.03
N ASN A 136 -22.69 -4.32 -13.48
CA ASN A 136 -22.64 -3.30 -12.45
C ASN A 136 -22.22 -1.96 -13.06
N LYS A 137 -22.88 -0.90 -12.62
CA LYS A 137 -22.51 0.47 -12.98
C LYS A 137 -21.39 0.94 -12.08
N CYS A 138 -20.27 1.29 -12.67
CA CYS A 138 -19.10 1.76 -11.96
C CYS A 138 -19.31 3.18 -11.42
N THR A 139 -18.62 3.50 -10.33
CA THR A 139 -18.73 4.79 -9.65
C THR A 139 -17.37 5.46 -9.49
N GLY A 140 -17.37 6.78 -9.33
CA GLY A 140 -16.16 7.57 -9.06
C GLY A 140 -15.03 7.29 -10.06
N ALA A 141 -13.87 6.90 -9.55
CA ALA A 141 -12.65 6.66 -10.34
C ALA A 141 -12.56 5.25 -10.99
N GLN A 142 -13.57 4.40 -10.83
CA GLN A 142 -13.57 3.04 -11.39
C GLN A 142 -13.78 3.06 -12.91
N THR A 143 -12.70 3.08 -13.69
CA THR A 143 -12.75 3.30 -15.16
C THR A 143 -12.36 2.09 -15.99
N LYS A 144 -12.10 0.94 -15.35
CA LYS A 144 -11.63 -0.29 -15.98
C LYS A 144 -12.34 -1.50 -15.37
N CYS A 145 -12.59 -2.50 -16.21
CA CYS A 145 -13.07 -3.81 -15.76
C CYS A 145 -11.88 -4.75 -15.57
N LEU A 146 -11.93 -5.57 -14.53
CA LEU A 146 -10.92 -6.58 -14.24
C LEU A 146 -11.60 -7.88 -13.83
N SER A 147 -10.96 -9.00 -14.15
CA SER A 147 -11.39 -10.34 -13.74
C SER A 147 -10.21 -11.03 -13.06
N TYR A 148 -10.47 -11.64 -11.92
CA TYR A 148 -9.48 -12.33 -11.12
C TYR A 148 -10.04 -13.67 -10.65
N ASN A 149 -9.23 -14.71 -10.80
CA ASN A 149 -9.48 -16.03 -10.23
C ASN A 149 -8.17 -16.51 -9.60
N GLY A 150 -8.20 -16.89 -8.33
CA GLY A 150 -7.03 -17.34 -7.60
C GLY A 150 -7.33 -17.71 -6.16
N GLU A 151 -6.37 -18.33 -5.52
CA GLU A 151 -6.43 -18.72 -4.11
C GLU A 151 -5.89 -17.59 -3.23
N VAL A 152 -6.61 -17.28 -2.15
CA VAL A 152 -6.16 -16.30 -1.16
C VAL A 152 -5.68 -17.05 0.07
N TYR A 153 -4.38 -16.93 0.36
CA TYR A 153 -3.77 -17.46 1.57
C TYR A 153 -3.72 -16.35 2.63
N ALA A 154 -4.62 -16.41 3.61
CA ALA A 154 -4.54 -15.52 4.77
C ALA A 154 -3.51 -16.07 5.77
N TYR A 155 -2.40 -15.35 5.97
CA TYR A 155 -1.45 -15.66 7.03
C TYR A 155 -1.91 -14.98 8.32
N GLY A 156 -2.62 -15.70 9.19
CA GLY A 156 -3.19 -15.16 10.42
C GLY A 156 -4.32 -16.02 10.99
N LYS A 157 -5.03 -15.53 12.02
CA LYS A 157 -6.27 -16.18 12.48
C LYS A 157 -7.36 -15.96 11.44
N CYS A 158 -7.95 -17.04 10.92
CA CYS A 158 -9.16 -16.95 10.11
C CYS A 158 -10.27 -16.28 10.94
N THR A 159 -10.73 -15.11 10.51
CA THR A 159 -12.03 -14.59 10.94
C THR A 159 -13.06 -15.16 9.98
N ASP A 160 -13.94 -16.03 10.48
CA ASP A 160 -14.95 -16.67 9.67
C ASP A 160 -15.87 -15.62 9.03
N PHE A 161 -15.84 -15.55 7.69
CA PHE A 161 -16.86 -14.88 6.90
C PHE A 161 -18.10 -15.77 6.83
N ASN A 162 -18.86 -15.81 7.93
CA ASN A 162 -20.21 -16.37 7.96
C ASN A 162 -21.24 -15.35 7.50
#